data_AF-A0AA39MFP2-F1
#
_entry.id   AF-A0AA39MFP2-F1
#
_cell.length_a   1.000
_cell.length_b   1.000
_cell.length_c   1.000
_cell.angle_alpha   90.00
_cell.angle_beta   90.00
_cell.angle_gamma   90.00
#
_symmetry.space_group_name_H-M   'P 1'
#
loop_
_entity.id
_entity.type
_entity.pdbx_description
1 polymer ?
#
loop_
_entity_poly.entity_id
_entity_poly.type
_entity_poly.pdbx_seq_one_letter_code
_entity_poly.pdbx_strand_id
1 'polypeptide(L)' 'ESWHTKDEIWNLWINAMNKRLTIDRVLVNKRRYDSRALKKAVVLSTWRGTLLNEKALPEDWLDQNGVLVGM' A
#
# COMPACT_ATOMS: atom_id res chain seq x y z
N GLU A 1 -11.63 26.31 15.14
CA GLU A 1 -11.15 25.02 14.61
C GLU A 1 -11.28 23.97 15.69
N SER A 2 -11.81 22.79 15.36
CA SER A 2 -11.83 21.63 16.25
C SER A 2 -10.57 20.83 15.99
N TRP A 3 -9.74 20.59 17.00
CA TRP A 3 -8.58 19.72 16.88
C TRP A 3 -9.03 18.28 16.71
N HIS A 4 -8.40 17.56 15.78
CA HIS A 4 -8.66 16.14 15.57
C HIS A 4 -8.24 15.32 16.77
N THR A 5 -9.01 14.28 17.08
CA THR A 5 -8.58 13.29 18.08
C THR A 5 -7.39 12.48 17.55
N LYS A 6 -6.64 11.85 18.45
CA LYS A 6 -5.54 10.96 18.04
C LYS A 6 -6.02 9.84 17.11
N ASP A 7 -7.21 9.31 17.36
CA ASP A 7 -7.81 8.25 16.55
C ASP A 7 -8.20 8.75 15.15
N GLU A 8 -8.73 9.98 15.05
CA GLU A 8 -9.00 10.61 13.76
C GLU A 8 -7.71 10.81 12.95
N ILE A 9 -6.66 11.34 13.60
CA ILE A 9 -5.36 11.53 12.95
C ILE A 9 -4.79 10.19 12.47
N TRP A 10 -4.87 9.16 13.31
CA TRP A 10 -4.43 7.81 12.97
C TRP A 10 -5.20 7.24 11.78
N ASN A 11 -6.53 7.34 11.80
CA ASN A 11 -7.40 6.86 10.71
C ASN A 11 -7.15 7.61 9.39
N LEU A 12 -6.91 8.92 9.45
CA LEU A 12 -6.54 9.71 8.29
C LEU A 12 -5.19 9.26 7.71
N TRP A 13 -4.21 8.99 8.57
CA TRP A 13 -2.90 8.50 8.17
C TRP A 13 -2.98 7.11 7.53
N ILE A 14 -3.68 6.16 8.16
CA ILE A 14 -3.90 4.82 7.61
C ILE A 14 -4.64 4.87 6.27
N ASN A 15 -5.67 5.71 6.15
CA ASN A 15 -6.39 5.90 4.90
C ASN A 15 -5.48 6.47 3.79
N ALA A 16 -4.62 7.44 4.11
CA ALA A 16 -3.66 7.99 3.17
C ALA A 16 -2.63 6.93 2.71
N MET A 17 -2.12 6.12 3.65
CA MET A 17 -1.19 5.03 3.35
C MET A 17 -1.83 3.95 2.47
N ASN A 18 -3.05 3.51 2.79
CA ASN A 18 -3.80 2.54 1.99
C ASN A 18 -4.12 3.06 0.58
N LYS A 19 -4.43 4.35 0.44
CA LYS A 19 -4.59 4.99 -0.88
C LYS A 19 -3.29 4.95 -1.68
N ARG A 20 -2.14 5.27 -1.05
CA ARG A 20 -0.85 5.23 -1.74
C ARG A 20 -0.47 3.81 -2.15
N LEU A 21 -0.66 2.83 -1.26
CA LEU A 21 -0.46 1.41 -1.54
C LEU A 21 -1.27 0.97 -2.77
N THR A 22 -2.54 1.36 -2.83
CA THR A 22 -3.44 1.04 -3.95
C THR A 22 -2.93 1.64 -5.27
N ILE A 23 -2.47 2.89 -5.25
CA ILE A 23 -1.90 3.55 -6.43
C ILE A 23 -0.64 2.81 -6.90
N ASP A 24 0.29 2.54 -6.00
CA ASP A 24 1.56 1.89 -6.34
C ASP A 24 1.32 0.49 -6.93
N ARG A 25 0.34 -0.26 -6.39
CA ARG A 25 -0.09 -1.55 -6.96
C ARG A 25 -0.62 -1.42 -8.38
N VAL A 26 -1.45 -0.42 -8.66
CA VAL A 26 -2.00 -0.20 -10.01
C VAL A 26 -0.88 0.16 -10.98
N LEU A 27 0.07 1.01 -10.57
CA LEU A 27 1.17 1.48 -11.40
C LEU A 27 2.16 0.38 -11.79
N VAL A 28 2.16 -0.76 -11.10
CA VAL A 28 2.97 -1.93 -11.49
C VAL A 28 2.46 -2.60 -12.78
N ASN A 29 1.21 -2.36 -13.18
CA ASN A 29 0.59 -3.05 -14.31
C ASN A 29 1.27 -2.69 -15.64
N LYS A 30 2.20 -3.54 -16.08
CA LYS A 30 2.92 -3.40 -17.36
C LYS A 30 2.00 -3.40 -18.57
N ARG A 31 0.90 -4.15 -18.55
CA ARG A 31 -0.05 -4.17 -19.67
C ARG A 31 -0.73 -2.80 -19.84
N ARG A 32 -0.96 -2.08 -18.74
CA ARG A 32 -1.64 -0.77 -18.74
C ARG A 32 -0.68 0.40 -18.95
N TYR A 33 0.53 0.32 -18.39
CA TYR A 33 1.48 1.44 -18.34
C TYR A 33 2.76 1.23 -19.15
N ASP A 34 2.96 0.05 -19.73
CA ASP A 34 4.10 -0.33 -20.57
C ASP A 34 5.45 0.03 -19.92
N SER A 35 6.30 0.80 -20.60
CA SER A 35 7.61 1.25 -20.11
C SER A 35 7.53 2.19 -18.89
N ARG A 36 6.35 2.77 -18.61
CA ARG A 36 6.12 3.66 -17.46
C ARG A 36 5.65 2.91 -16.21
N ALA A 37 5.44 1.59 -16.31
CA ALA A 37 5.04 0.79 -15.16
C ALA A 37 6.14 0.73 -14.09
N LEU A 38 5.74 0.78 -12.83
CA LEU A 38 6.65 0.55 -11.71
C LEU A 38 7.14 -0.90 -11.72
N LYS A 39 8.39 -1.10 -11.32
CA LYS A 39 8.93 -2.45 -11.11
C LYS A 39 8.32 -3.04 -9.84
N LYS A 40 7.78 -4.27 -9.93
CA LYS A 40 7.25 -5.02 -8.77
C LYS A 40 8.19 -4.97 -7.57
N ALA A 41 9.47 -5.27 -7.78
CA ALA A 41 10.50 -5.28 -6.74
C ALA A 41 10.63 -3.96 -5.98
N VAL A 42 10.44 -2.82 -6.65
CA VAL A 42 10.49 -1.49 -6.00
C VAL A 42 9.30 -1.35 -5.05
N VAL A 43 8.09 -1.70 -5.50
CA VAL A 43 6.89 -1.61 -4.66
C VAL A 43 6.96 -2.59 -3.48
N LEU A 44 7.39 -3.84 -3.72
CA LEU A 44 7.56 -4.83 -2.65
C LEU A 44 8.57 -4.35 -1.60
N SER A 45 9.70 -3.78 -2.03
CA SER A 45 10.70 -3.25 -1.10
C SER A 45 10.22 -2.03 -0.33
N THR A 46 9.46 -1.12 -0.97
CA THR A 46 8.94 0.10 -0.32
C THR A 46 7.99 -0.22 0.82
N TRP A 47 7.15 -1.24 0.64
CA TRP A 47 6.08 -1.58 1.60
C TRP A 47 6.47 -2.68 2.60
N ARG A 48 7.67 -3.23 2.46
CA ARG A 48 8.21 -4.23 3.38
C ARG A 48 8.29 -3.67 4.81
N GLY A 49 7.84 -4.45 5.78
CA GLY A 49 7.77 -4.07 7.19
C GLY A 49 6.61 -3.14 7.57
N THR A 50 5.77 -2.75 6.61
CA THR A 50 4.69 -1.76 6.81
C THR A 50 3.30 -2.37 6.73
N LEU A 51 3.17 -3.54 6.10
CA LEU A 51 1.87 -4.18 5.87
C LEU A 51 1.34 -4.87 7.13
N LEU A 52 0.02 -4.83 7.29
CA LEU A 52 -0.64 -5.61 8.33
C LEU A 52 -0.51 -7.10 8.01
N ASN A 53 -0.15 -7.90 9.01
CA ASN A 53 0.00 -9.36 8.88
C ASN A 53 0.92 -9.79 7.73
N GLU A 54 1.97 -9.01 7.45
CA GLU A 54 2.90 -9.26 6.33
C GLU A 54 3.46 -10.69 6.29
N LYS A 55 3.70 -11.30 7.45
CA LYS A 55 4.20 -12.69 7.55
C LYS A 55 3.24 -13.75 6.96
N ALA A 56 1.96 -13.43 6.84
CA ALA A 56 0.95 -14.30 6.24
C ALA A 56 0.79 -14.03 4.73
N LEU A 57 1.43 -13.00 4.19
CA LEU A 57 1.37 -12.67 2.77
C LEU A 57 2.46 -13.44 1.99
N PRO A 58 2.19 -13.77 0.72
CA PRO A 58 3.23 -14.27 -0.16
C PRO A 58 4.28 -13.18 -0.44
N GLU A 59 5.47 -13.59 -0.89
CA GLU A 59 6.57 -12.66 -1.22
C GLU A 59 6.17 -11.64 -2.29
N ASP A 60 5.39 -12.06 -3.30
CA ASP A 60 4.75 -11.17 -4.29
C ASP A 60 3.25 -11.01 -3.99
N TRP A 61 2.93 -10.20 -2.99
CA TRP A 61 1.55 -9.92 -2.57
C TRP A 61 0.82 -8.91 -3.46
N LEU A 62 1.43 -8.38 -4.52
CA LEU A 62 0.85 -7.32 -5.34
C LEU A 62 -0.46 -7.74 -6.03
N ASP A 63 -0.63 -9.04 -6.27
CA ASP A 63 -1.81 -9.63 -6.91
C ASP A 63 -2.86 -10.12 -5.88
N GLN A 64 -2.61 -10.00 -4.57
CA GLN A 64 -3.55 -10.35 -3.49
C GLN A 64 -4.58 -9.25 -3.24
N ASN A 65 -5.85 -9.63 -3.13
CA ASN A 65 -6.90 -8.70 -2.72
C ASN A 65 -6.83 -8.43 -1.21
N GLY A 66 -7.19 -7.22 -0.79
CA GLY A 66 -7.33 -6.89 0.64
C GLY A 66 -6.03 -6.66 1.42
N VAL A 67 -4.89 -6.45 0.74
CA VAL A 67 -3.65 -6.03 1.42
C VAL A 67 -3.77 -4.59 1.92
N LEU A 68 -3.53 -4.39 3.21
CA LEU A 68 -3.67 -3.12 3.92
C LEU A 68 -2.41 -2.83 4.76
N VAL A 69 -2.20 -1.55 5.04
CA VAL A 69 -1.21 -1.04 6.00
C VAL A 69 -1.82 -1.09 7.41
N GLY A 70 -0.98 -1.38 8.41
CA GLY A 70 -1.31 -1.60 9.83
C GLY A 70 -2.71 -1.18 10.30
N MET A 71 -3.51 -2.16 10.74
CA MET A 71 -4.66 -1.94 11.63
C MET A 71 -4.29 -2.35 13.04
#